data_AF-A0A0B3A5B3-F1
#
_entry.id   AF-A0A0B3A5B3-F1
#
_cell.length_a   1.000
_cell.length_b   1.000
_cell.length_c   1.000
_cell.angle_alpha   90.00
_cell.angle_beta   90.00
_cell.angle_gamma   90.00
#
_symmetry.space_group_name_H-M   'P 1'
#
loop_
_entity.id
_entity.type
_entity.pdbx_description
1 polymer ?
#
loop_
_entity_poly.entity_id
_entity_poly.type
_entity_poly.pdbx_seq_one_letter_code
_entity_poly.pdbx_strand_id
1 'polypeptide(L)'
;MKKRIISLIFLTSILVLTLILFSMSFVSAESNVCCEKLKTGQFCQNAPIVECDTSFETAPTSCESTNFCSVGTCIDSQEGLCEGPISKNVCNNGGGVWDPRAATEVPQCNEGCCIVGDGAFIATQTRCKKMASDYGTQTNFNPSITSEVQCAANAGGDIKGACTFEKESAKTCKLLTKTECGSMKGDSQNSNVDFFEGILCSDETLGTNCGPTEETTCVPGQDEVYFVDSCGNLANVYDFNKIKDKDYWSKIVSKEDSCNAIGNNANSLSCGNCNYPLGSTCSAYKRGETSVPNVGNYICKDLGCTFNGVKYQHGESWCGLTPGTSNITDKNNNGSYLYNGKTSTPNILTENLPGSIYERLSCYNGEISIENCYDGRQKVCVQDSINGIKNAACTQNLWQSCYEQTTEKDCMERSVRKCTWVGTDYSLGSQKVGGGASGACYPLNSPGFDFWAGEGNGDAICSLASISCDYEITKSVARGYEIKSGSACISGADPGERTINPIWANEMNNRCITIGDCGPKLNYLKQPGDLQIIAEKLLSGGASGDYLKSNGKIIQTTKSVFTTWKDYIARG
;
A
#
# COMPACT_ATOMS: atom_id res chain seq x y z
N MET A 1 -73.23 8.22 -37.31
CA MET A 1 -72.09 7.29 -37.15
C MET A 1 -70.75 7.97 -36.87
N LYS A 2 -70.35 9.03 -37.61
CA LYS A 2 -69.05 9.73 -37.40
C LYS A 2 -68.81 10.26 -35.97
N LYS A 3 -69.82 10.82 -35.28
CA LYS A 3 -69.66 11.33 -33.89
C LYS A 3 -69.41 10.24 -32.83
N ARG A 4 -69.94 9.02 -33.02
CA ARG A 4 -69.74 7.90 -32.07
C ARG A 4 -68.36 7.25 -32.20
N ILE A 5 -67.79 7.27 -33.41
CA ILE A 5 -66.44 6.73 -33.67
C ILE A 5 -65.35 7.65 -33.09
N ILE A 6 -65.51 8.98 -33.21
CA ILE A 6 -64.56 9.95 -32.65
C ILE A 6 -64.54 9.87 -31.12
N SER A 7 -65.71 9.71 -30.48
CA SER A 7 -65.79 9.57 -29.02
C SER A 7 -65.16 8.27 -28.51
N LEU A 8 -65.22 7.18 -29.30
CA LEU A 8 -64.60 5.91 -28.94
C LEU A 8 -63.07 5.98 -29.04
N ILE A 9 -62.55 6.63 -30.09
CA ILE A 9 -61.10 6.82 -30.30
C ILE A 9 -60.51 7.70 -29.18
N PHE A 10 -61.23 8.75 -28.78
CA PHE A 10 -60.78 9.63 -27.70
C PHE A 10 -60.75 8.91 -26.33
N LEU A 11 -61.74 8.07 -26.03
CA LEU A 11 -61.74 7.25 -24.82
C LEU A 11 -60.63 6.20 -24.82
N THR A 12 -60.37 5.54 -25.96
CA THR A 12 -59.28 4.55 -26.05
C THR A 12 -57.91 5.21 -25.97
N SER A 13 -57.72 6.41 -26.53
CA SER A 13 -56.45 7.13 -26.39
C SER A 13 -56.21 7.60 -24.95
N ILE A 14 -57.24 8.04 -24.22
CA ILE A 14 -57.12 8.37 -22.80
C ILE A 14 -56.78 7.12 -21.97
N LEU A 15 -57.44 5.99 -22.25
CA LEU A 15 -57.17 4.73 -21.55
C LEU A 15 -55.73 4.23 -21.76
N VAL A 16 -55.23 4.32 -23.01
CA VAL A 16 -53.85 3.96 -23.36
C VAL A 16 -52.85 4.93 -22.73
N LEU A 17 -53.16 6.23 -22.66
CA LEU A 17 -52.31 7.22 -22.02
C LEU A 17 -52.25 7.02 -20.48
N THR A 18 -53.37 6.62 -19.85
CA THR A 18 -53.39 6.28 -18.41
C THR A 18 -52.65 4.98 -18.09
N LEU A 19 -52.65 4.01 -19.00
CA LEU A 19 -51.90 2.75 -18.85
C LEU A 19 -50.39 2.96 -19.02
N ILE A 20 -49.97 3.85 -19.91
CA ILE A 20 -48.54 4.20 -20.10
C ILE A 20 -47.99 4.99 -18.91
N LEU A 21 -48.82 5.82 -18.25
CA LEU A 21 -48.43 6.56 -17.05
C LEU A 21 -48.30 5.68 -15.80
N PHE A 22 -48.92 4.49 -15.78
CA PHE A 22 -48.84 3.55 -14.64
C PHE A 22 -47.71 2.51 -14.75
N SER A 23 -46.99 2.46 -15.87
CA SER A 23 -45.88 1.51 -16.13
C SER A 23 -44.47 2.09 -15.93
N MET A 24 -44.34 3.32 -15.42
CA MET A 24 -43.05 3.80 -14.96
C MET A 24 -42.77 3.22 -13.57
N SER A 25 -41.98 2.15 -13.54
CA SER A 25 -41.25 1.77 -12.34
C SER A 25 -40.47 3.00 -11.88
N PHE A 26 -40.81 3.54 -10.72
CA PHE A 26 -39.96 4.50 -10.05
C PHE A 26 -38.66 3.75 -9.73
N VAL A 27 -37.61 3.97 -10.52
CA VAL A 27 -36.25 3.71 -10.08
C VAL A 27 -36.01 4.72 -8.98
N SER A 28 -36.20 4.28 -7.74
CA SER A 28 -35.63 5.00 -6.60
C SER A 28 -34.14 5.09 -6.89
N ALA A 29 -33.60 6.31 -6.99
CA ALA A 29 -32.18 6.47 -6.74
C ALA A 29 -31.94 5.87 -5.36
N GLU A 30 -31.24 4.74 -5.25
CA GLU A 30 -30.87 4.21 -3.95
C GLU A 30 -29.99 5.27 -3.29
N SER A 31 -30.51 5.93 -2.26
CA SER A 31 -29.74 6.87 -1.48
C SER A 31 -28.67 6.06 -0.75
N ASN A 32 -27.40 6.26 -1.11
CA ASN A 32 -26.30 5.67 -0.35
C ASN A 32 -26.44 6.08 1.11
N VAL A 33 -26.44 5.07 1.98
CA VAL A 33 -26.47 5.21 3.43
C VAL A 33 -25.06 4.94 3.94
N CYS A 34 -24.73 5.44 5.12
CA CYS A 34 -23.56 4.93 5.81
C CYS A 34 -23.89 3.55 6.38
N CYS A 35 -23.16 2.53 5.92
CA CYS A 35 -23.12 1.23 6.56
C CYS A 35 -21.97 1.22 7.57
N GLU A 36 -22.26 0.91 8.84
CA GLU A 36 -21.22 0.63 9.83
C GLU A 36 -20.35 -0.53 9.36
N LYS A 37 -20.99 -1.55 8.80
CA LYS A 37 -20.33 -2.71 8.21
C LYS A 37 -21.12 -3.17 6.99
N LEU A 38 -20.41 -3.50 5.93
CA LEU A 38 -20.98 -4.20 4.79
C LEU A 38 -21.04 -5.71 5.10
N LYS A 39 -21.97 -6.42 4.45
CA LYS A 39 -22.02 -7.89 4.49
C LYS A 39 -20.70 -8.54 4.04
N THR A 40 -19.92 -7.82 3.24
CA THR A 40 -18.59 -8.18 2.74
C THR A 40 -17.45 -7.92 3.74
N GLY A 41 -17.74 -7.31 4.89
CA GLY A 41 -16.80 -7.16 6.00
C GLY A 41 -16.13 -5.79 6.13
N GLN A 42 -16.21 -4.92 5.12
CA GLN A 42 -15.69 -3.55 5.21
C GLN A 42 -16.50 -2.71 6.18
N PHE A 43 -15.83 -1.93 7.01
CA PHE A 43 -16.47 -0.99 7.93
C PHE A 43 -16.55 0.41 7.32
N CYS A 44 -17.57 1.16 7.70
CA CYS A 44 -17.73 2.58 7.42
C CYS A 44 -17.70 2.96 5.95
N GLN A 45 -18.61 2.35 5.19
CA GLN A 45 -18.75 2.59 3.76
C GLN A 45 -20.07 3.29 3.46
N ASN A 46 -20.02 4.31 2.61
CA ASN A 46 -21.23 4.84 1.99
C ASN A 46 -21.66 3.86 0.89
N ALA A 47 -22.71 3.12 1.14
CA ALA A 47 -23.17 2.06 0.23
C ALA A 47 -24.70 1.99 0.21
N PRO A 48 -25.29 1.29 -0.77
CA PRO A 48 -26.71 0.97 -0.74
C PRO A 48 -27.09 0.24 0.56
N ILE A 49 -28.26 0.55 1.12
CA ILE A 49 -28.71 -0.04 2.40
C ILE A 49 -28.77 -1.57 2.38
N VAL A 50 -28.94 -2.16 1.20
CA VAL A 50 -28.99 -3.61 0.97
C VAL A 50 -27.63 -4.29 1.15
N GLU A 51 -26.54 -3.55 1.03
CA GLU A 51 -25.18 -4.06 1.22
C GLU A 51 -24.74 -3.97 2.69
N CYS A 52 -25.43 -3.18 3.51
CA CYS A 52 -25.15 -3.11 4.94
C CYS A 52 -25.45 -4.45 5.63
N ASP A 53 -24.56 -4.89 6.50
CA ASP A 53 -24.82 -6.00 7.42
C ASP A 53 -25.87 -5.56 8.44
N THR A 54 -27.00 -6.26 8.48
CA THR A 54 -28.15 -5.93 9.33
C THR A 54 -27.86 -6.06 10.82
N SER A 55 -26.73 -6.65 11.19
CA SER A 55 -26.28 -6.82 12.58
C SER A 55 -25.55 -5.58 13.12
N PHE A 56 -25.31 -4.57 12.27
CA PHE A 56 -24.54 -3.36 12.57
C PHE A 56 -25.36 -2.09 12.25
N GLU A 57 -24.91 -0.94 12.76
CA GLU A 57 -25.59 0.34 12.60
C GLU A 57 -25.60 0.80 11.14
N THR A 58 -26.67 1.51 10.77
CA THR A 58 -26.79 2.16 9.47
C THR A 58 -27.41 3.54 9.66
N ALA A 59 -27.01 4.50 8.83
CA ALA A 59 -27.57 5.85 8.88
C ALA A 59 -27.80 6.40 7.47
N PRO A 60 -28.94 7.06 7.20
CA PRO A 60 -29.26 7.63 5.89
C PRO A 60 -28.53 8.96 5.64
N THR A 61 -27.22 8.98 5.87
CA THR A 61 -26.32 10.12 5.68
C THR A 61 -24.92 9.61 5.35
N SER A 62 -23.97 10.49 5.02
CA SER A 62 -22.58 10.08 4.78
C SER A 62 -21.93 9.55 6.05
N CYS A 63 -21.03 8.57 5.94
CA CYS A 63 -20.32 8.00 7.10
C CYS A 63 -19.54 9.03 7.90
N GLU A 64 -19.01 10.05 7.24
CA GLU A 64 -18.35 11.20 7.86
C GLU A 64 -19.27 11.99 8.80
N SER A 65 -20.58 11.90 8.61
CA SER A 65 -21.61 12.56 9.43
C SER A 65 -22.19 11.65 10.51
N THR A 66 -21.64 10.44 10.72
CA THR A 66 -22.16 9.48 11.69
C THR A 66 -21.22 9.28 12.88
N ASN A 67 -21.80 9.05 14.06
CA ASN A 67 -21.04 8.85 15.30
C ASN A 67 -20.31 7.49 15.37
N PHE A 68 -20.80 6.48 14.64
CA PHE A 68 -20.19 5.14 14.63
C PHE A 68 -19.03 5.02 13.62
N CYS A 69 -18.99 5.89 12.61
CA CYS A 69 -17.87 6.00 11.66
C CYS A 69 -17.04 7.26 11.79
N SER A 70 -17.18 7.97 12.92
CA SER A 70 -16.29 9.07 13.26
C SER A 70 -14.84 8.58 13.32
N VAL A 71 -13.95 9.32 12.67
CA VAL A 71 -12.50 9.10 12.76
C VAL A 71 -11.94 9.86 13.95
N GLY A 72 -10.97 9.24 14.61
CA GLY A 72 -10.34 9.77 15.81
C GLY A 72 -9.03 9.04 16.06
N THR A 73 -8.54 9.09 17.29
CA THR A 73 -7.34 8.37 17.70
C THR A 73 -7.72 7.10 18.45
N CYS A 74 -7.19 5.97 17.99
CA CYS A 74 -7.25 4.70 18.68
C CYS A 74 -6.09 4.56 19.65
N ILE A 75 -6.36 4.11 20.87
CA ILE A 75 -5.42 4.13 21.98
C ILE A 75 -5.31 2.73 22.55
N ASP A 76 -4.15 2.10 22.38
CA ASP A 76 -3.83 0.88 23.08
C ASP A 76 -3.40 1.24 24.51
N SER A 77 -4.31 1.04 25.46
CA SER A 77 -4.05 1.33 26.87
C SER A 77 -3.04 0.37 27.53
N GLN A 78 -2.71 -0.76 26.90
CA GLN A 78 -1.75 -1.74 27.42
C GLN A 78 -0.33 -1.47 26.88
N GLU A 79 -0.20 -1.26 25.57
CA GLU A 79 1.09 -0.99 24.91
C GLU A 79 1.45 0.51 24.89
N GLY A 80 0.49 1.40 25.14
CA GLY A 80 0.66 2.84 25.11
C GLY A 80 0.81 3.41 23.69
N LEU A 81 0.29 2.71 22.68
CA LEU A 81 0.32 3.14 21.27
C LEU A 81 -0.92 3.98 20.94
N CYS A 82 -0.72 5.02 20.12
CA CYS A 82 -1.80 5.86 19.62
C CYS A 82 -1.76 5.88 18.09
N GLU A 83 -2.84 5.44 17.45
CA GLU A 83 -2.96 5.37 16.00
C GLU A 83 -4.15 6.18 15.51
N GLY A 84 -3.98 6.98 14.46
CA GLY A 84 -5.05 7.78 13.88
C GLY A 84 -4.66 8.35 12.52
N PRO A 85 -5.63 8.74 11.68
CA PRO A 85 -7.07 8.70 11.92
C PRO A 85 -7.67 7.30 11.74
N ILE A 86 -8.33 6.75 12.79
CA ILE A 86 -8.97 5.43 12.80
C ILE A 86 -10.44 5.58 13.21
N SER A 87 -11.34 4.79 12.62
CA SER A 87 -12.77 4.81 12.99
C SER A 87 -13.01 4.17 14.35
N LYS A 88 -14.03 4.68 15.07
CA LYS A 88 -14.39 4.23 16.42
C LYS A 88 -14.53 2.72 16.55
N ASN A 89 -15.22 2.08 15.60
CA ASN A 89 -15.51 0.65 15.68
C ASN A 89 -14.30 -0.22 15.34
N VAL A 90 -13.43 0.21 14.41
CA VAL A 90 -12.17 -0.48 14.14
C VAL A 90 -11.29 -0.49 15.38
N CYS A 91 -11.20 0.65 16.07
CA CYS A 91 -10.44 0.77 17.30
C CYS A 91 -10.98 -0.14 18.41
N ASN A 92 -12.29 -0.05 18.70
CA ASN A 92 -12.91 -0.80 19.79
C ASN A 92 -12.86 -2.32 19.53
N ASN A 93 -13.05 -2.76 18.28
CA ASN A 93 -12.95 -4.18 17.92
C ASN A 93 -11.51 -4.70 17.99
N GLY A 94 -10.51 -3.84 17.78
CA GLY A 94 -9.10 -4.15 18.02
C GLY A 94 -8.70 -4.20 19.50
N GLY A 95 -9.63 -3.95 20.42
CA GLY A 95 -9.37 -3.89 21.86
C GLY A 95 -8.78 -2.56 22.34
N GLY A 96 -8.67 -1.56 21.46
CA GLY A 96 -8.23 -0.21 21.80
C GLY A 96 -9.37 0.67 22.34
N VAL A 97 -9.00 1.79 22.96
CA VAL A 97 -9.93 2.82 23.44
C VAL A 97 -9.93 3.96 22.43
N TRP A 98 -11.09 4.26 21.85
CA TRP A 98 -11.19 5.33 20.86
C TRP A 98 -11.47 6.71 21.48
N ASP A 99 -10.76 7.73 21.01
CA ASP A 99 -10.97 9.15 21.35
C ASP A 99 -11.31 9.96 20.08
N PRO A 100 -12.34 10.84 20.10
CA PRO A 100 -12.75 11.63 18.94
C PRO A 100 -11.77 12.73 18.52
N ARG A 101 -10.79 13.07 19.37
CA ARG A 101 -9.80 14.13 19.09
C ARG A 101 -8.65 13.60 18.24
N ALA A 102 -7.88 14.52 17.65
CA ALA A 102 -6.62 14.16 17.01
C ALA A 102 -5.58 13.72 18.04
N ALA A 103 -4.60 12.90 17.65
CA ALA A 103 -3.62 12.33 18.60
C ALA A 103 -2.87 13.41 19.41
N THR A 104 -2.59 14.55 18.78
CA THR A 104 -1.93 15.72 19.41
C THR A 104 -2.78 16.42 20.47
N GLU A 105 -4.08 16.17 20.52
CA GLU A 105 -5.04 16.77 21.45
C GLU A 105 -5.47 15.79 22.56
N VAL A 106 -4.99 14.54 22.49
CA VAL A 106 -5.30 13.48 23.44
C VAL A 106 -4.17 13.39 24.48
N PRO A 107 -4.41 13.69 25.77
CA PRO A 107 -3.34 13.78 26.76
C PRO A 107 -2.50 12.52 26.95
N GLN A 108 -3.10 11.34 26.78
CA GLN A 108 -2.44 10.04 26.89
C GLN A 108 -1.57 9.68 25.67
N CYS A 109 -1.72 10.40 24.56
CA CYS A 109 -0.92 10.27 23.36
C CYS A 109 0.21 11.31 23.28
N ASN A 110 0.29 12.22 24.26
CA ASN A 110 1.41 13.13 24.34
C ASN A 110 2.70 12.36 24.59
N GLU A 111 3.64 12.53 23.67
CA GLU A 111 4.95 11.93 23.76
C GLU A 111 5.89 12.79 24.61
N GLY A 112 6.85 12.13 25.23
CA GLY A 112 7.90 12.74 26.00
C GLY A 112 9.11 11.81 26.08
N CYS A 113 10.18 12.29 26.70
CA CYS A 113 11.38 11.50 26.81
C CYS A 113 11.23 10.43 27.89
N CYS A 114 11.34 9.17 27.49
CA CYS A 114 11.41 8.01 28.37
C CYS A 114 12.86 7.58 28.55
N ILE A 115 13.33 7.45 29.79
CA ILE A 115 14.68 6.98 30.14
C ILE A 115 14.55 5.59 30.77
N VAL A 116 15.21 4.59 30.18
CA VAL A 116 15.20 3.19 30.64
C VAL A 116 16.64 2.68 30.65
N GLY A 117 17.16 2.42 31.85
CA GLY A 117 18.57 2.07 32.04
C GLY A 117 19.50 3.16 31.52
N ASP A 118 20.37 2.80 30.58
CA ASP A 118 21.31 3.70 29.91
C ASP A 118 20.75 4.35 28.63
N GLY A 119 19.53 4.00 28.21
CA GLY A 119 18.92 4.50 26.98
C GLY A 119 17.83 5.55 27.24
N ALA A 120 17.59 6.42 26.26
CA ALA A 120 16.46 7.33 26.25
C ALA A 120 15.82 7.41 24.86
N PHE A 121 14.49 7.44 24.81
CA PHE A 121 13.71 7.48 23.57
C PHE A 121 12.39 8.23 23.77
N ILE A 122 11.85 8.81 22.70
CA ILE A 122 10.54 9.46 22.74
C ILE A 122 9.45 8.38 22.74
N ALA A 123 8.53 8.46 23.68
CA ALA A 123 7.39 7.55 23.79
C ALA A 123 6.24 8.21 24.56
N THR A 124 5.07 7.58 24.58
CA THR A 124 4.00 7.96 25.52
C THR A 124 4.38 7.55 26.95
N GLN A 125 3.77 8.19 27.95
CA GLN A 125 4.00 7.84 29.35
C GLN A 125 3.63 6.37 29.65
N THR A 126 2.55 5.87 29.05
CA THR A 126 2.09 4.49 29.23
C THR A 126 3.09 3.50 28.66
N ARG A 127 3.59 3.77 27.44
CA ARG A 127 4.63 2.94 26.82
C ARG A 127 5.92 2.96 27.61
N CYS A 128 6.30 4.12 28.15
CA CYS A 128 7.45 4.24 29.03
C CYS A 128 7.31 3.40 30.31
N LYS A 129 6.13 3.40 30.94
CA LYS A 129 5.85 2.57 32.13
C LYS A 129 5.92 1.07 31.81
N LYS A 130 5.34 0.66 30.69
CA LYS A 130 5.36 -0.73 30.21
C LYS A 130 6.80 -1.21 30.04
N MET A 131 7.61 -0.45 29.30
CA MET A 131 9.02 -0.80 29.07
C MET A 131 9.82 -0.81 30.37
N ALA A 132 9.69 0.20 31.22
CA ALA A 132 10.36 0.21 32.52
C ALA A 132 10.03 -1.04 33.36
N SER A 133 8.75 -1.45 33.38
CA SER A 133 8.29 -2.67 34.04
C SER A 133 8.88 -3.94 33.42
N ASP A 134 8.90 -4.04 32.09
CA ASP A 134 9.45 -5.20 31.37
C ASP A 134 10.95 -5.39 31.64
N TYR A 135 11.68 -4.28 31.84
CA TYR A 135 13.11 -4.27 32.19
C TYR A 135 13.39 -4.27 33.72
N GLY A 136 12.37 -4.30 34.57
CA GLY A 136 12.55 -4.29 36.03
C GLY A 136 13.14 -2.99 36.59
N THR A 137 12.94 -1.86 35.90
CA THR A 137 13.45 -0.53 36.27
C THR A 137 12.33 0.41 36.72
N GLN A 138 12.67 1.51 37.40
CA GLN A 138 11.69 2.55 37.72
C GLN A 138 11.39 3.40 36.48
N THR A 139 10.12 3.77 36.28
CA THR A 139 9.73 4.66 35.19
C THR A 139 10.33 6.05 35.37
N ASN A 140 11.09 6.50 34.38
CA ASN A 140 11.62 7.86 34.30
C ASN A 140 11.11 8.51 33.00
N PHE A 141 10.17 9.45 33.11
CA PHE A 141 9.49 10.08 31.98
C PHE A 141 9.45 11.59 32.13
N ASN A 142 9.97 12.31 31.13
CA ASN A 142 9.95 13.77 31.07
C ASN A 142 9.09 14.27 29.90
N PRO A 143 7.85 14.73 30.16
CA PRO A 143 6.95 15.22 29.11
C PRO A 143 7.37 16.56 28.48
N SER A 144 8.32 17.28 29.09
CA SER A 144 8.80 18.56 28.57
C SER A 144 9.82 18.42 27.43
N ILE A 145 10.28 17.19 27.16
CA ILE A 145 11.30 16.90 26.14
C ILE A 145 10.65 16.06 25.04
N THR A 146 10.39 16.69 23.90
CA THR A 146 9.79 16.05 22.71
C THR A 146 10.77 15.88 21.55
N SER A 147 11.99 16.41 21.69
CA SER A 147 13.06 16.27 20.71
C SER A 147 13.85 15.00 20.99
N GLU A 148 14.01 14.14 19.98
CA GLU A 148 14.84 12.93 20.07
C GLU A 148 16.28 13.26 20.44
N VAL A 149 16.87 14.32 19.88
CA VAL A 149 18.25 14.75 20.19
C VAL A 149 18.38 15.18 21.66
N GLN A 150 17.41 15.93 22.15
CA GLN A 150 17.41 16.38 23.55
C GLN A 150 17.09 15.21 24.50
N CYS A 151 16.25 14.26 24.07
CA CYS A 151 15.92 13.07 24.85
C CYS A 151 17.12 12.14 24.96
N ALA A 152 17.79 11.85 23.84
CA ALA A 152 19.03 11.07 23.81
C ALA A 152 20.13 11.70 24.69
N ALA A 153 20.21 13.03 24.78
CA ALA A 153 21.14 13.71 25.68
C ALA A 153 20.83 13.51 27.18
N ASN A 154 19.64 13.00 27.53
CA ASN A 154 19.29 12.58 28.89
C ASN A 154 19.48 11.07 29.12
N ALA A 155 19.86 10.32 28.09
CA ALA A 155 20.42 8.98 28.26
C ALA A 155 21.78 9.14 28.98
N GLY A 156 21.94 8.49 30.14
CA GLY A 156 23.14 8.66 30.98
C GLY A 156 22.97 9.62 32.17
N GLY A 157 21.80 9.62 32.80
CA GLY A 157 21.48 10.42 34.00
C GLY A 157 22.33 10.16 35.26
N ASP A 158 23.37 9.33 35.20
CA ASP A 158 24.42 9.33 36.20
C ASP A 158 25.80 9.47 35.54
N ILE A 159 26.65 10.29 36.16
CA ILE A 159 28.08 10.39 35.85
C ILE A 159 28.70 8.98 35.89
N LYS A 160 29.20 8.49 34.74
CA LYS A 160 29.92 7.21 34.63
C LYS A 160 31.41 7.37 34.86
N GLY A 161 32.02 6.33 35.39
CA GLY A 161 33.45 6.32 35.69
C GLY A 161 33.92 5.03 36.34
N ALA A 162 35.23 4.94 36.55
CA ALA A 162 35.86 3.80 37.19
C ALA A 162 35.53 3.79 38.67
N CYS A 163 34.85 2.73 39.12
CA CYS A 163 34.67 2.43 40.53
C CYS A 163 35.74 1.42 40.95
N THR A 164 36.78 1.87 41.65
CA THR A 164 37.86 1.00 42.13
C THR A 164 37.59 0.55 43.55
N PHE A 165 37.88 -0.71 43.86
CA PHE A 165 37.70 -1.28 45.19
C PHE A 165 38.63 -2.48 45.38
N GLU A 166 38.86 -2.85 46.63
CA GLU A 166 39.59 -4.05 46.99
C GLU A 166 38.63 -5.20 47.24
N LYS A 167 38.91 -6.34 46.61
CA LYS A 167 38.20 -7.60 46.80
C LYS A 167 39.21 -8.73 46.83
N GLU A 168 39.10 -9.63 47.81
CA GLU A 168 40.01 -10.79 47.95
C GLU A 168 41.51 -10.42 47.94
N SER A 169 41.86 -9.27 48.54
CA SER A 169 43.23 -8.71 48.56
C SER A 169 43.79 -8.25 47.20
N ALA A 170 42.96 -8.11 46.17
CA ALA A 170 43.32 -7.49 44.90
C ALA A 170 42.52 -6.19 44.69
N LYS A 171 43.20 -5.14 44.21
CA LYS A 171 42.54 -3.92 43.78
C LYS A 171 41.96 -4.13 42.38
N THR A 172 40.64 -4.02 42.25
CA THR A 172 39.89 -4.25 41.01
C THR A 172 39.00 -3.05 40.68
N CYS A 173 38.26 -3.13 39.58
CA CYS A 173 37.44 -2.04 39.09
C CYS A 173 36.18 -2.51 38.37
N LYS A 174 35.10 -1.73 38.53
CA LYS A 174 33.90 -1.81 37.71
C LYS A 174 33.56 -0.47 37.09
N LEU A 175 33.22 -0.45 35.81
CA LEU A 175 32.68 0.75 35.17
C LEU A 175 31.22 0.88 35.59
N LEU A 176 30.94 1.86 36.43
CA LEU A 176 29.63 2.06 37.06
C LEU A 176 29.25 3.52 37.02
N THR A 177 28.02 3.79 37.39
CA THR A 177 27.62 5.14 37.73
C THR A 177 28.13 5.56 39.12
N LYS A 178 28.24 6.87 39.35
CA LYS A 178 28.61 7.41 40.67
C LYS A 178 27.70 6.91 41.79
N THR A 179 26.40 6.81 41.50
CA THR A 179 25.36 6.33 42.43
C THR A 179 25.53 4.85 42.76
N GLU A 180 25.74 4.02 41.74
CA GLU A 180 26.02 2.58 41.89
C GLU A 180 27.32 2.33 42.67
N CYS A 181 28.39 3.03 42.32
CA CYS A 181 29.67 2.93 43.02
C CYS A 181 29.55 3.34 44.51
N GLY A 182 28.80 4.41 44.78
CA GLY A 182 28.53 4.85 46.16
C GLY A 182 27.81 3.79 46.99
N SER A 183 26.93 3.01 46.36
CA SER A 183 26.17 1.93 47.01
C SER A 183 27.06 0.75 47.43
N MET A 184 28.24 0.58 46.81
CA MET A 184 29.19 -0.47 47.16
C MET A 184 29.93 -0.23 48.48
N LYS A 185 29.92 1.01 49.01
CA LYS A 185 30.58 1.35 50.29
C LYS A 185 29.96 0.65 51.51
N GLY A 186 28.74 0.12 51.38
CA GLY A 186 28.05 -0.63 52.44
C GLY A 186 28.26 -2.15 52.38
N ASP A 187 28.92 -2.68 51.36
CA ASP A 187 29.12 -4.11 51.19
C ASP A 187 30.39 -4.58 51.92
N SER A 188 30.22 -5.50 52.87
CA SER A 188 31.31 -6.11 53.65
C SER A 188 32.38 -6.83 52.81
N GLN A 189 32.10 -7.12 51.53
CA GLN A 189 33.04 -7.77 50.61
C GLN A 189 33.97 -6.79 49.89
N ASN A 190 33.71 -5.47 49.98
CA ASN A 190 34.46 -4.45 49.26
C ASN A 190 35.07 -3.44 50.24
N SER A 191 36.37 -3.20 50.16
CA SER A 191 37.06 -2.13 50.89
C SER A 191 37.64 -1.09 49.93
N ASN A 192 37.97 0.10 50.45
CA ASN A 192 38.64 1.17 49.69
C ASN A 192 37.93 1.53 48.35
N VAL A 193 36.60 1.74 48.43
CA VAL A 193 35.77 2.07 47.27
C VAL A 193 35.91 3.55 46.90
N ASP A 194 36.47 3.81 45.72
CA ASP A 194 36.69 5.15 45.16
C ASP A 194 36.08 5.24 43.74
N PHE A 195 35.56 6.42 43.40
CA PHE A 195 34.93 6.69 42.11
C PHE A 195 35.72 7.75 41.34
N PHE A 196 36.06 7.46 40.08
CA PHE A 196 36.80 8.34 39.18
C PHE A 196 35.95 8.66 37.95
N GLU A 197 35.30 9.82 38.00
CA GLU A 197 34.45 10.34 36.92
C GLU A 197 35.17 10.42 35.57
N GLY A 198 34.54 9.88 34.52
CA GLY A 198 35.07 9.94 33.16
C GLY A 198 36.29 9.05 32.89
N ILE A 199 36.75 8.28 33.88
CA ILE A 199 37.91 7.37 33.76
C ILE A 199 37.43 5.94 33.50
N LEU A 200 38.13 5.22 32.62
CA LEU A 200 37.91 3.80 32.36
C LEU A 200 38.70 2.92 33.34
N CYS A 201 38.20 1.72 33.63
CA CYS A 201 38.86 0.79 34.54
C CYS A 201 40.25 0.33 34.07
N SER A 202 40.51 0.41 32.76
CA SER A 202 41.78 0.10 32.11
C SER A 202 42.87 1.17 32.28
N ASP A 203 42.58 2.28 32.97
CA ASP A 203 43.57 3.33 33.23
C ASP A 203 44.68 2.82 34.19
N GLU A 204 45.92 2.84 33.71
CA GLU A 204 47.10 2.34 34.44
C GLU A 204 47.35 3.10 35.77
N THR A 205 46.92 4.36 35.88
CA THR A 205 47.12 5.20 37.08
C THR A 205 46.22 4.79 38.24
N LEU A 206 45.14 4.06 37.98
CA LEU A 206 44.26 3.51 39.01
C LEU A 206 44.92 2.36 39.79
N GLY A 207 45.94 1.71 39.21
CA GLY A 207 46.65 0.59 39.83
C GLY A 207 45.75 -0.63 40.09
N THR A 208 44.75 -0.84 39.23
CA THR A 208 43.84 -2.00 39.31
C THR A 208 44.42 -3.16 38.49
N ASN A 209 43.81 -4.34 38.61
CA ASN A 209 44.14 -5.49 37.77
C ASN A 209 43.47 -5.48 36.38
N CYS A 210 42.78 -4.39 36.01
CA CYS A 210 42.07 -4.25 34.74
C CYS A 210 42.95 -3.54 33.72
N GLY A 211 43.00 -4.07 32.50
CA GLY A 211 43.81 -3.51 31.42
C GLY A 211 43.18 -3.67 30.04
N PRO A 212 43.74 -3.01 29.02
CA PRO A 212 43.28 -3.09 27.63
C PRO A 212 43.23 -4.52 27.08
N THR A 213 42.25 -4.80 26.21
CA THR A 213 42.18 -6.07 25.46
C THR A 213 41.80 -5.86 24.00
N GLU A 214 41.80 -6.93 23.22
CA GLU A 214 41.28 -6.96 21.84
C GLU A 214 39.84 -7.51 21.76
N GLU A 215 39.22 -7.78 22.89
CA GLU A 215 37.85 -8.27 22.96
C GLU A 215 36.85 -7.15 22.69
N THR A 216 35.76 -7.50 22.01
CA THR A 216 34.67 -6.58 21.68
C THR A 216 33.32 -7.17 22.05
N THR A 217 32.30 -6.33 22.21
CA THR A 217 30.91 -6.74 22.49
C THR A 217 29.88 -5.77 21.92
N CYS A 218 28.65 -6.25 21.75
CA CYS A 218 27.46 -5.40 21.65
C CYS A 218 26.86 -5.17 23.05
N VAL A 219 26.19 -4.03 23.22
CA VAL A 219 25.38 -3.74 24.42
C VAL A 219 23.90 -3.71 24.00
N PRO A 220 23.01 -4.43 24.71
CA PRO A 220 21.58 -4.39 24.41
C PRO A 220 21.03 -2.95 24.44
N GLY A 221 20.30 -2.56 23.39
CA GLY A 221 19.75 -1.21 23.26
C GLY A 221 20.74 -0.14 22.77
N GLN A 222 21.98 -0.52 22.47
CA GLN A 222 22.97 0.34 21.82
C GLN A 222 23.36 -0.27 20.47
N ASP A 223 23.79 0.58 19.56
CA ASP A 223 24.12 0.16 18.19
C ASP A 223 25.60 -0.12 18.02
N GLU A 224 26.45 0.43 18.87
CA GLU A 224 27.90 0.44 18.70
C GLU A 224 28.54 -0.89 19.13
N VAL A 225 29.68 -1.17 18.52
CA VAL A 225 30.61 -2.18 19.00
C VAL A 225 31.55 -1.52 20.00
N TYR A 226 31.68 -2.10 21.19
CA TYR A 226 32.57 -1.59 22.24
C TYR A 226 33.73 -2.54 22.48
N PHE A 227 34.88 -1.99 22.88
CA PHE A 227 35.93 -2.76 23.52
C PHE A 227 35.50 -3.27 24.90
N VAL A 228 36.15 -4.35 25.35
CA VAL A 228 35.99 -4.90 26.70
C VAL A 228 37.37 -4.94 27.38
N ASP A 229 37.47 -4.54 28.64
CA ASP A 229 38.72 -4.65 29.40
C ASP A 229 38.94 -6.07 29.97
N SER A 230 40.11 -6.34 30.54
CA SER A 230 40.46 -7.66 31.08
C SER A 230 39.65 -8.08 32.32
N CYS A 231 38.83 -7.18 32.88
CA CYS A 231 37.92 -7.40 33.99
C CYS A 231 36.45 -7.54 33.52
N GLY A 232 36.22 -7.54 32.20
CA GLY A 232 34.90 -7.64 31.59
C GLY A 232 34.09 -6.34 31.64
N ASN A 233 34.71 -5.18 31.88
CA ASN A 233 34.03 -3.90 31.81
C ASN A 233 33.97 -3.40 30.38
N LEU A 234 32.88 -2.71 30.04
CA LEU A 234 32.78 -1.96 28.80
C LEU A 234 33.86 -0.87 28.78
N ALA A 235 34.50 -0.67 27.63
CA ALA A 235 35.41 0.44 27.37
C ALA A 235 34.81 1.32 26.26
N ASN A 236 35.66 2.04 25.51
CA ASN A 236 35.19 2.89 24.43
C ASN A 236 34.74 2.10 23.20
N VAL A 237 34.09 2.81 22.27
CA VAL A 237 33.73 2.28 20.94
C VAL A 237 34.95 1.67 20.27
N TYR A 238 34.77 0.55 19.59
CA TYR A 238 35.85 -0.13 18.89
C TYR A 238 36.47 0.79 17.82
N ASP A 239 37.75 1.12 17.97
CA ASP A 239 38.59 1.76 16.94
C ASP A 239 39.93 1.03 16.87
N PHE A 240 40.17 0.35 15.75
CA PHE A 240 41.38 -0.44 15.54
C PHE A 240 42.67 0.39 15.70
N ASN A 241 42.64 1.67 15.33
CA ASN A 241 43.82 2.54 15.42
C ASN A 241 44.10 2.97 16.87
N LYS A 242 43.18 2.69 17.80
CA LYS A 242 43.24 3.07 19.21
C LYS A 242 43.54 1.93 20.16
N ILE A 243 43.71 0.70 19.66
CA ILE A 243 44.03 -0.48 20.48
C ILE A 243 45.24 -0.25 21.41
N LYS A 244 46.24 0.49 20.94
CA LYS A 244 47.48 0.79 21.70
C LYS A 244 47.52 2.23 22.23
N ASP A 245 46.44 2.98 22.10
CA ASP A 245 46.36 4.38 22.53
C ASP A 245 46.00 4.43 24.03
N LYS A 246 46.97 4.87 24.84
CA LYS A 246 46.79 4.92 26.30
C LYS A 246 45.68 5.86 26.72
N ASP A 247 45.55 7.02 26.09
CA ASP A 247 44.51 7.98 26.45
C ASP A 247 43.11 7.44 26.12
N TYR A 248 42.99 6.69 25.02
CA TYR A 248 41.74 6.04 24.62
C TYR A 248 41.33 4.90 25.57
N TRP A 249 42.26 4.25 26.25
CA TRP A 249 41.96 3.27 27.30
C TRP A 249 41.90 3.87 28.70
N SER A 250 42.18 5.16 28.85
CA SER A 250 42.14 5.86 30.13
C SER A 250 40.84 6.62 30.36
N LYS A 251 40.28 7.24 29.31
CA LYS A 251 39.14 8.15 29.44
C LYS A 251 37.95 7.66 28.64
N ILE A 252 36.75 7.91 29.16
CA ILE A 252 35.50 7.69 28.41
C ILE A 252 35.47 8.68 27.24
N VAL A 253 35.32 8.16 26.03
CA VAL A 253 35.22 8.93 24.78
C VAL A 253 33.78 8.84 24.27
N SER A 254 33.22 9.99 23.89
CA SER A 254 31.87 10.08 23.34
C SER A 254 31.76 9.38 21.99
N LYS A 255 30.53 9.16 21.53
CA LYS A 255 30.28 8.63 20.19
C LYS A 255 30.79 9.60 19.12
N GLU A 256 30.61 10.90 19.35
CA GLU A 256 30.95 11.99 18.43
C GLU A 256 32.46 12.13 18.26
N ASP A 257 33.23 11.82 19.31
CA ASP A 257 34.69 11.86 19.33
C ASP A 257 35.33 10.51 18.95
N SER A 258 34.52 9.48 18.71
CA SER A 258 34.97 8.17 18.28
C SER A 258 35.16 8.09 16.76
N CYS A 259 35.70 6.96 16.28
CA CYS A 259 35.97 6.76 14.87
C CYS A 259 34.75 7.06 13.99
N ASN A 260 34.94 7.81 12.90
CA ASN A 260 33.95 8.07 11.84
C ASN A 260 32.51 8.30 12.33
N ALA A 261 32.32 9.23 13.28
CA ALA A 261 31.03 9.47 13.94
C ALA A 261 29.86 9.87 13.02
N ILE A 262 30.15 10.38 11.82
CA ILE A 262 29.14 10.81 10.85
C ILE A 262 28.76 9.67 9.88
N GLY A 263 29.62 8.66 9.72
CA GLY A 263 29.39 7.57 8.78
C GLY A 263 28.45 6.51 9.31
N ASN A 264 27.96 5.64 8.41
CA ASN A 264 27.22 4.45 8.82
C ASN A 264 28.14 3.34 9.35
N ASN A 265 29.43 3.32 8.99
CA ASN A 265 30.38 2.29 9.44
C ASN A 265 29.96 0.85 9.11
N ALA A 266 29.00 0.65 8.21
CA ALA A 266 28.50 -0.65 7.82
C ALA A 266 29.64 -1.52 7.26
N ASN A 267 29.80 -2.70 7.85
CA ASN A 267 30.85 -3.68 7.60
C ASN A 267 32.28 -3.13 7.73
N SER A 268 32.49 -2.08 8.52
CA SER A 268 33.81 -1.52 8.79
C SER A 268 34.67 -2.47 9.62
N LEU A 269 35.88 -2.76 9.15
CA LEU A 269 36.79 -3.69 9.84
C LEU A 269 37.51 -3.03 11.02
N SER A 270 37.50 -1.70 11.07
CA SER A 270 38.33 -0.89 11.98
C SER A 270 37.54 0.06 12.86
N CYS A 271 36.22 0.17 12.69
CA CYS A 271 35.39 1.11 13.43
C CYS A 271 34.06 0.49 13.84
N GLY A 272 33.77 0.56 15.14
CA GLY A 272 32.56 0.07 15.79
C GLY A 272 31.50 1.12 16.02
N ASN A 273 31.66 2.33 15.48
CA ASN A 273 30.76 3.45 15.70
C ASN A 273 29.50 3.33 14.82
N CYS A 274 28.67 2.33 15.09
CA CYS A 274 27.53 2.04 14.23
C CYS A 274 26.46 3.14 14.32
N ASN A 275 25.72 3.29 13.25
CA ASN A 275 24.65 4.27 13.10
C ASN A 275 23.42 3.59 12.50
N TYR A 276 22.42 3.31 13.34
CA TYR A 276 21.19 2.63 12.95
C TYR A 276 20.34 3.43 11.97
N PRO A 277 20.07 4.73 12.17
CA PRO A 277 19.40 5.56 11.17
C PRO A 277 20.07 5.53 9.79
N LEU A 278 21.40 5.38 9.73
CA LEU A 278 22.15 5.26 8.48
C LEU A 278 22.36 3.81 8.01
N GLY A 279 21.72 2.84 8.66
CA GLY A 279 21.64 1.46 8.22
C GLY A 279 22.74 0.54 8.73
N SER A 280 23.15 0.67 9.98
CA SER A 280 24.08 -0.28 10.60
C SER A 280 23.83 -0.49 12.09
N THR A 281 24.13 -1.66 12.61
CA THR A 281 24.03 -1.94 14.06
C THR A 281 25.02 -3.03 14.45
N CYS A 282 25.37 -3.11 15.73
CA CYS A 282 26.28 -4.10 16.25
C CYS A 282 25.72 -5.50 16.04
N SER A 283 26.55 -6.39 15.50
CA SER A 283 26.23 -7.81 15.38
C SER A 283 27.50 -8.63 15.59
N ALA A 284 27.31 -9.83 16.11
CA ALA A 284 28.37 -10.83 16.08
C ALA A 284 28.74 -11.13 14.62
N TYR A 285 30.03 -11.12 14.34
CA TYR A 285 30.58 -11.59 13.07
C TYR A 285 30.36 -13.10 12.93
N LYS A 286 29.99 -13.56 11.72
CA LYS A 286 29.84 -14.99 11.42
C LYS A 286 31.00 -15.46 10.53
N ARG A 287 31.65 -16.55 10.95
CA ARG A 287 32.73 -17.17 10.17
C ARG A 287 32.28 -17.48 8.74
N GLY A 288 33.00 -16.94 7.76
CA GLY A 288 32.71 -17.13 6.33
C GLY A 288 32.16 -15.87 5.64
N GLU A 289 31.86 -14.80 6.39
CA GLU A 289 31.55 -13.49 5.82
C GLU A 289 32.82 -12.80 5.29
N THR A 290 32.66 -11.94 4.27
CA THR A 290 33.77 -11.23 3.61
C THR A 290 34.34 -10.09 4.45
N SER A 291 33.55 -9.55 5.37
CA SER A 291 33.93 -8.44 6.23
C SER A 291 34.26 -8.95 7.62
N VAL A 292 35.54 -9.22 7.85
CA VAL A 292 36.07 -9.77 9.12
C VAL A 292 36.69 -8.62 9.92
N PRO A 293 36.23 -8.34 11.16
CA PRO A 293 36.83 -7.28 11.96
C PRO A 293 38.31 -7.57 12.22
N ASN A 294 39.15 -6.53 12.26
CA ASN A 294 40.60 -6.71 12.44
C ASN A 294 40.94 -7.35 13.80
N VAL A 295 40.15 -7.05 14.83
CA VAL A 295 40.19 -7.71 16.14
C VAL A 295 38.78 -7.87 16.69
N GLY A 296 38.62 -8.74 17.70
CA GLY A 296 37.33 -9.01 18.32
C GLY A 296 36.39 -9.85 17.45
N ASN A 297 35.12 -9.93 17.86
CA ASN A 297 34.11 -10.83 17.27
C ASN A 297 32.83 -10.12 16.81
N TYR A 298 32.83 -8.79 16.80
CA TYR A 298 31.65 -7.96 16.51
C TYR A 298 31.98 -6.88 15.49
N ILE A 299 30.97 -6.52 14.70
CA ILE A 299 31.07 -5.54 13.62
C ILE A 299 29.77 -4.74 13.50
N CYS A 300 29.84 -3.53 12.98
CA CYS A 300 28.66 -2.81 12.52
C CYS A 300 28.10 -3.51 11.28
N LYS A 301 27.09 -4.35 11.44
CA LYS A 301 26.45 -5.07 10.33
C LYS A 301 25.66 -4.10 9.46
N ASP A 302 25.81 -4.22 8.14
CA ASP A 302 24.98 -3.52 7.16
C ASP A 302 23.51 -3.99 7.22
N LEU A 303 22.59 -3.04 7.41
CA LEU A 303 21.13 -3.26 7.47
C LEU A 303 20.42 -3.00 6.14
N GLY A 304 21.16 -2.66 5.08
CA GLY A 304 20.62 -2.55 3.73
C GLY A 304 20.38 -3.92 3.09
N CYS A 305 19.48 -3.99 2.12
CA CYS A 305 19.02 -5.22 1.50
C CYS A 305 19.46 -5.32 0.04
N THR A 306 19.66 -6.53 -0.47
CA THR A 306 19.91 -6.74 -1.90
C THR A 306 18.73 -7.48 -2.51
N PHE A 307 18.08 -6.87 -3.50
CA PHE A 307 16.97 -7.46 -4.23
C PHE A 307 17.24 -7.42 -5.73
N ASN A 308 17.21 -8.58 -6.39
CA ASN A 308 17.47 -8.72 -7.83
C ASN A 308 18.75 -7.99 -8.31
N GLY A 309 19.82 -8.07 -7.51
CA GLY A 309 21.11 -7.43 -7.82
C GLY A 309 21.17 -5.92 -7.54
N VAL A 310 20.11 -5.31 -7.01
CA VAL A 310 20.08 -3.91 -6.60
C VAL A 310 20.17 -3.81 -5.08
N LYS A 311 21.07 -2.95 -4.60
CA LYS A 311 21.19 -2.64 -3.17
C LYS A 311 20.19 -1.54 -2.80
N TYR A 312 19.50 -1.75 -1.68
CA TYR A 312 18.58 -0.83 -1.05
C TYR A 312 19.10 -0.48 0.35
N GLN A 313 18.91 0.76 0.76
CA GLN A 313 19.28 1.23 2.09
C GLN A 313 18.25 0.80 3.13
N HIS A 314 18.68 0.75 4.38
CA HIS A 314 17.78 0.55 5.51
C HIS A 314 16.68 1.63 5.51
N GLY A 315 15.42 1.22 5.62
CA GLY A 315 14.25 2.11 5.60
C GLY A 315 13.70 2.41 4.20
N GLU A 316 14.37 2.00 3.12
CA GLU A 316 13.84 2.20 1.78
C GLU A 316 12.62 1.33 1.48
N SER A 317 11.71 1.88 0.67
CA SER A 317 10.61 1.13 0.08
C SER A 317 10.45 1.44 -1.41
N TRP A 318 10.00 0.46 -2.19
CA TRP A 318 9.86 0.56 -3.65
C TRP A 318 8.70 -0.29 -4.15
N CYS A 319 8.23 0.01 -5.37
CA CYS A 319 7.18 -0.78 -6.00
C CYS A 319 7.75 -2.01 -6.70
N GLY A 320 7.12 -3.16 -6.44
CA GLY A 320 7.46 -4.44 -7.06
C GLY A 320 7.12 -4.48 -8.55
N LEU A 321 7.89 -5.28 -9.29
CA LEU A 321 7.55 -5.63 -10.67
C LEU A 321 6.68 -6.88 -10.65
N THR A 322 5.38 -6.68 -10.79
CA THR A 322 4.37 -7.75 -10.74
C THR A 322 3.88 -8.10 -12.15
N PRO A 323 3.69 -9.39 -12.49
CA PRO A 323 3.16 -9.77 -13.79
C PRO A 323 1.78 -9.18 -14.05
N GLY A 324 1.56 -8.64 -15.24
CA GLY A 324 0.24 -8.16 -15.68
C GLY A 324 -0.21 -6.85 -15.05
N THR A 325 0.59 -6.17 -14.23
CA THR A 325 0.34 -4.78 -13.81
C THR A 325 0.96 -3.81 -14.80
N SER A 326 0.39 -2.61 -14.91
CA SER A 326 0.96 -1.56 -15.76
C SER A 326 2.30 -1.08 -15.19
N ASN A 327 3.33 -1.14 -16.03
CA ASN A 327 4.69 -0.67 -15.76
C ASN A 327 4.88 0.70 -16.41
N ILE A 328 4.36 1.74 -15.76
CA ILE A 328 4.64 3.11 -16.19
C ILE A 328 5.90 3.55 -15.45
N THR A 329 7.06 3.18 -15.98
CA THR A 329 8.38 3.52 -15.41
C THR A 329 9.06 4.63 -16.22
N ASP A 330 9.97 5.38 -15.58
CA ASP A 330 11.04 6.05 -16.34
C ASP A 330 11.98 4.95 -16.88
N LYS A 331 12.54 5.14 -18.08
CA LYS A 331 13.41 4.18 -18.78
C LYS A 331 14.67 3.82 -17.97
N ASN A 332 14.99 4.58 -16.92
CA ASN A 332 16.17 4.42 -16.09
C ASN A 332 15.91 3.90 -14.65
N ASN A 333 14.67 3.53 -14.28
CA ASN A 333 14.33 3.12 -12.91
C ASN A 333 13.62 1.75 -12.82
N ASN A 334 13.96 0.97 -11.77
CA ASN A 334 13.26 -0.26 -11.38
C ASN A 334 12.10 0.10 -10.42
N GLY A 335 10.87 0.26 -10.94
CA GLY A 335 9.63 0.45 -10.16
C GLY A 335 8.56 1.32 -10.85
N SER A 336 7.27 1.12 -10.54
CA SER A 336 6.10 1.63 -11.28
C SER A 336 5.41 2.90 -10.70
N TYR A 337 4.84 3.65 -11.65
CA TYR A 337 3.64 4.50 -11.70
C TYR A 337 3.76 6.03 -11.74
N LEU A 338 4.73 6.69 -11.13
CA LEU A 338 4.97 8.10 -11.44
C LEU A 338 6.40 8.51 -11.09
N TYR A 339 7.19 8.83 -12.10
CA TYR A 339 8.31 9.75 -11.94
C TYR A 339 8.02 10.97 -12.80
N ASN A 340 7.87 12.14 -12.17
CA ASN A 340 7.89 13.43 -12.86
C ASN A 340 6.79 13.65 -13.92
N GLY A 341 5.55 13.19 -13.66
CA GLY A 341 4.37 13.53 -14.47
C GLY A 341 4.28 12.87 -15.86
N LYS A 342 5.17 11.92 -16.19
CA LYS A 342 5.13 11.18 -17.45
C LYS A 342 4.29 9.91 -17.32
N THR A 343 3.41 9.66 -18.28
CA THR A 343 2.58 8.45 -18.33
C THR A 343 2.65 7.82 -19.73
N SER A 344 2.79 6.49 -19.81
CA SER A 344 2.57 5.71 -21.03
C SER A 344 1.18 5.07 -21.01
N THR A 345 0.58 4.88 -22.19
CA THR A 345 -0.64 4.08 -22.32
C THR A 345 -0.28 2.61 -22.09
N PRO A 346 -0.99 1.89 -21.20
CA PRO A 346 -0.73 0.48 -20.97
C PRO A 346 -0.97 -0.35 -22.23
N ASN A 347 -0.16 -1.37 -22.41
CA ASN A 347 -0.41 -2.43 -23.37
C ASN A 347 -1.48 -3.38 -22.84
N ILE A 348 -2.68 -3.27 -23.40
CA ILE A 348 -3.88 -4.03 -23.03
C ILE A 348 -3.74 -5.56 -23.08
N LEU A 349 -2.67 -6.10 -23.72
CA LEU A 349 -2.39 -7.54 -23.81
C LEU A 349 -1.39 -8.04 -22.78
N THR A 350 -0.61 -7.14 -22.17
CA THR A 350 0.45 -7.51 -21.22
C THR A 350 0.33 -6.80 -19.88
N GLU A 351 -0.55 -5.81 -19.76
CA GLU A 351 -0.75 -4.94 -18.62
C GLU A 351 -2.25 -4.80 -18.31
N ASN A 352 -2.57 -4.46 -17.06
CA ASN A 352 -3.93 -4.53 -16.52
C ASN A 352 -4.61 -5.89 -16.83
N LEU A 353 -3.88 -6.97 -16.54
CA LEU A 353 -4.35 -8.34 -16.77
C LEU A 353 -5.20 -8.83 -15.59
N PRO A 354 -6.23 -9.65 -15.83
CA PRO A 354 -7.01 -10.29 -14.78
C PRO A 354 -6.14 -10.98 -13.74
N GLY A 355 -6.45 -10.72 -12.46
CA GLY A 355 -5.74 -11.26 -11.30
C GLY A 355 -4.39 -10.61 -10.96
N SER A 356 -3.93 -9.60 -11.72
CA SER A 356 -2.71 -8.87 -11.36
C SER A 356 -2.92 -7.94 -10.16
N ILE A 357 -1.90 -7.82 -9.32
CA ILE A 357 -1.90 -7.04 -8.06
C ILE A 357 -0.60 -6.24 -8.00
N TYR A 358 -0.65 -5.02 -7.47
CA TYR A 358 0.55 -4.23 -7.20
C TYR A 358 1.16 -4.62 -5.85
N GLU A 359 2.48 -4.68 -5.80
CA GLU A 359 3.23 -4.96 -4.57
C GLU A 359 4.08 -3.76 -4.13
N ARG A 360 4.18 -3.57 -2.82
CA ARG A 360 5.12 -2.67 -2.15
C ARG A 360 6.16 -3.51 -1.43
N LEU A 361 7.43 -3.22 -1.66
CA LEU A 361 8.54 -3.84 -0.97
C LEU A 361 9.18 -2.82 -0.03
N SER A 362 9.71 -3.28 1.09
CA SER A 362 10.52 -2.46 2.00
C SER A 362 11.72 -3.22 2.53
N CYS A 363 12.83 -2.51 2.68
CA CYS A 363 14.04 -3.00 3.32
C CYS A 363 14.10 -2.49 4.76
N TYR A 364 14.08 -3.41 5.72
CA TYR A 364 14.21 -3.07 7.13
C TYR A 364 15.06 -4.13 7.84
N ASN A 365 16.05 -3.68 8.61
CA ASN A 365 16.99 -4.56 9.34
C ASN A 365 17.65 -5.68 8.50
N GLY A 366 17.97 -5.38 7.23
CA GLY A 366 18.56 -6.34 6.30
C GLY A 366 17.57 -7.36 5.74
N GLU A 367 16.28 -7.22 6.04
CA GLU A 367 15.20 -8.08 5.58
C GLU A 367 14.28 -7.33 4.63
N ILE A 368 13.78 -8.06 3.63
CA ILE A 368 12.82 -7.53 2.66
C ILE A 368 11.43 -8.06 3.03
N SER A 369 10.50 -7.15 3.26
CA SER A 369 9.08 -7.47 3.38
C SER A 369 8.35 -7.08 2.10
N ILE A 370 7.38 -7.91 1.70
CA ILE A 370 6.53 -7.70 0.53
C ILE A 370 5.09 -7.55 1.01
N GLU A 371 4.42 -6.50 0.57
CA GLU A 371 3.04 -6.15 0.90
C GLU A 371 2.23 -6.05 -0.40
N ASN A 372 1.18 -6.86 -0.53
CA ASN A 372 0.21 -6.69 -1.62
C ASN A 372 -0.62 -5.43 -1.34
N CYS A 373 -0.71 -4.52 -2.29
CA CYS A 373 -1.41 -3.26 -2.08
C CYS A 373 -2.92 -3.45 -1.88
N TYR A 374 -3.57 -4.13 -2.83
CA TYR A 374 -4.96 -4.58 -2.72
C TYR A 374 -5.32 -5.45 -3.93
N ASP A 375 -6.24 -6.38 -3.73
CA ASP A 375 -6.76 -7.24 -4.80
C ASP A 375 -7.49 -6.43 -5.89
N GLY A 376 -7.64 -7.00 -7.09
CA GLY A 376 -8.36 -6.34 -8.19
C GLY A 376 -7.85 -4.93 -8.51
N ARG A 377 -6.57 -4.63 -8.26
CA ARG A 377 -5.94 -3.32 -8.48
C ARG A 377 -6.71 -2.13 -7.90
N GLN A 378 -7.42 -2.30 -6.78
CA GLN A 378 -8.11 -1.18 -6.12
C GLN A 378 -7.13 -0.22 -5.44
N LYS A 379 -5.91 -0.69 -5.15
CA LYS A 379 -4.77 0.17 -4.81
C LYS A 379 -3.62 -0.09 -5.77
N VAL A 380 -2.87 0.97 -6.04
CA VAL A 380 -1.68 0.97 -6.89
C VAL A 380 -0.48 1.35 -6.03
N CYS A 381 0.65 0.69 -6.27
CA CYS A 381 1.89 1.11 -5.64
C CYS A 381 2.39 2.37 -6.35
N VAL A 382 2.70 3.40 -5.58
CA VAL A 382 3.39 4.61 -6.03
C VAL A 382 4.71 4.72 -5.30
N GLN A 383 5.73 5.19 -5.99
CA GLN A 383 7.05 5.41 -5.40
C GLN A 383 7.60 6.78 -5.77
N ASP A 384 8.44 7.31 -4.90
CA ASP A 384 9.19 8.55 -5.11
C ASP A 384 10.59 8.41 -4.48
N SER A 385 11.46 9.38 -4.73
CA SER A 385 12.76 9.49 -4.07
C SER A 385 12.93 10.85 -3.43
N ILE A 386 13.10 10.86 -2.12
CA ILE A 386 13.34 12.06 -1.33
C ILE A 386 14.78 11.98 -0.82
N ASN A 387 15.61 12.96 -1.21
CA ASN A 387 17.03 13.02 -0.86
C ASN A 387 17.82 11.73 -1.18
N GLY A 388 17.44 11.03 -2.27
CA GLY A 388 18.09 9.79 -2.68
C GLY A 388 17.61 8.52 -1.96
N ILE A 389 16.68 8.63 -1.01
CA ILE A 389 16.01 7.50 -0.35
C ILE A 389 14.72 7.19 -1.09
N LYS A 390 14.56 5.94 -1.54
CA LYS A 390 13.33 5.47 -2.17
C LYS A 390 12.23 5.25 -1.14
N ASN A 391 11.05 5.76 -1.45
CA ASN A 391 9.85 5.57 -0.66
C ASN A 391 8.71 5.09 -1.55
N ALA A 392 7.92 4.14 -1.08
CA ALA A 392 6.74 3.67 -1.77
C ALA A 392 5.55 3.53 -0.83
N ALA A 393 4.35 3.66 -1.40
CA ALA A 393 3.09 3.55 -0.70
C ALA A 393 2.01 2.94 -1.60
N CYS A 394 1.10 2.19 -0.99
CA CYS A 394 -0.10 1.72 -1.66
C CYS A 394 -1.19 2.79 -1.58
N THR A 395 -1.55 3.38 -2.72
CA THR A 395 -2.54 4.47 -2.83
C THR A 395 -3.79 4.00 -3.54
N GLN A 396 -4.91 4.65 -3.26
CA GLN A 396 -6.16 4.30 -3.93
C GLN A 396 -6.08 4.51 -5.44
N ASN A 397 -6.61 3.55 -6.18
CA ASN A 397 -6.76 3.65 -7.62
C ASN A 397 -8.05 4.41 -7.96
N LEU A 398 -7.93 5.69 -8.33
CA LEU A 398 -9.06 6.58 -8.62
C LEU A 398 -9.62 6.42 -10.04
N TRP A 399 -9.72 5.18 -10.54
CA TRP A 399 -10.12 4.87 -11.92
C TRP A 399 -11.54 5.35 -12.25
N GLN A 400 -12.47 5.33 -11.27
CA GLN A 400 -13.86 5.75 -11.42
C GLN A 400 -13.95 7.19 -11.92
N SER A 401 -13.08 8.06 -11.38
CA SER A 401 -13.07 9.48 -11.73
C SER A 401 -12.78 9.71 -13.21
N CYS A 402 -12.13 8.78 -13.91
CA CYS A 402 -11.93 8.87 -15.35
C CYS A 402 -13.27 8.85 -16.10
N TYR A 403 -14.23 8.03 -15.65
CA TYR A 403 -15.51 7.85 -16.34
C TYR A 403 -16.43 9.07 -16.23
N GLU A 404 -16.18 9.94 -15.26
CA GLU A 404 -16.95 11.17 -15.07
C GLU A 404 -16.49 12.31 -15.98
N GLN A 405 -15.34 12.19 -16.65
CA GLN A 405 -14.74 13.31 -17.39
C GLN A 405 -15.28 13.43 -18.81
N THR A 406 -15.76 14.63 -19.14
CA THR A 406 -16.33 14.94 -20.47
C THR A 406 -15.40 15.77 -21.35
N THR A 407 -14.21 16.14 -20.88
CA THR A 407 -13.24 16.91 -21.66
C THR A 407 -11.86 16.28 -21.59
N GLU A 408 -11.08 16.40 -22.68
CA GLU A 408 -9.68 15.97 -22.72
C GLU A 408 -8.85 16.65 -21.63
N LYS A 409 -9.05 17.96 -21.43
CA LYS A 409 -8.33 18.74 -20.42
C LYS A 409 -8.50 18.13 -19.02
N ASP A 410 -9.73 17.85 -18.60
CA ASP A 410 -10.01 17.33 -17.26
C ASP A 410 -9.59 15.87 -17.14
N CYS A 411 -9.72 15.09 -18.22
CA CYS A 411 -9.22 13.72 -18.28
C CYS A 411 -7.70 13.65 -18.04
N MET A 412 -6.98 14.63 -18.57
CA MET A 412 -5.52 14.66 -18.57
C MET A 412 -4.93 15.39 -17.34
N GLU A 413 -5.75 15.80 -16.36
CA GLU A 413 -5.28 16.41 -15.10
C GLU A 413 -4.61 15.38 -14.18
N ARG A 414 -3.31 15.22 -14.38
CA ARG A 414 -2.49 14.19 -13.72
C ARG A 414 -2.38 14.37 -12.22
N SER A 415 -2.52 15.58 -11.68
CA SER A 415 -2.44 15.79 -10.22
C SER A 415 -3.64 15.21 -9.49
N VAL A 416 -4.79 15.10 -10.16
CA VAL A 416 -6.05 14.60 -9.59
C VAL A 416 -6.28 13.14 -9.93
N ARG A 417 -6.01 12.74 -11.18
CA ARG A 417 -6.37 11.41 -11.69
C ARG A 417 -5.40 10.93 -12.74
N LYS A 418 -5.51 9.66 -13.09
CA LYS A 418 -4.55 9.01 -13.97
C LYS A 418 -5.26 8.30 -15.10
N CYS A 419 -5.71 9.12 -16.04
CA CYS A 419 -6.55 8.69 -17.15
C CYS A 419 -5.89 9.02 -18.50
N THR A 420 -6.40 8.53 -19.59
CA THR A 420 -5.95 8.89 -20.93
C THR A 420 -7.15 9.22 -21.79
N TRP A 421 -7.05 10.26 -22.60
CA TRP A 421 -8.08 10.62 -23.55
C TRP A 421 -7.85 9.86 -24.86
N VAL A 422 -8.88 9.18 -25.33
CA VAL A 422 -8.85 8.44 -26.59
C VAL A 422 -9.88 9.06 -27.53
N GLY A 423 -9.44 9.52 -28.70
CA GLY A 423 -10.34 10.02 -29.74
C GLY A 423 -11.24 8.90 -30.25
N THR A 424 -12.55 9.06 -30.12
CA THR A 424 -13.55 8.05 -30.49
C THR A 424 -14.93 8.69 -30.60
N ASP A 425 -15.80 8.12 -31.44
CA ASP A 425 -17.19 8.54 -31.58
C ASP A 425 -18.15 7.79 -30.63
N TYR A 426 -17.61 6.92 -29.76
CA TYR A 426 -18.40 6.15 -28.80
C TYR A 426 -18.24 6.68 -27.38
N SER A 427 -19.36 6.94 -26.70
CA SER A 427 -19.38 7.30 -25.29
C SER A 427 -18.88 6.15 -24.42
N LEU A 428 -18.31 6.49 -23.28
CA LEU A 428 -18.02 5.56 -22.20
C LEU A 428 -18.83 5.98 -20.97
N GLY A 429 -19.75 5.14 -20.51
CA GLY A 429 -20.67 5.51 -19.41
C GLY A 429 -21.44 6.80 -19.68
N SER A 430 -21.38 7.76 -18.74
CA SER A 430 -22.08 9.06 -18.81
C SER A 430 -21.37 10.11 -19.68
N GLN A 431 -20.23 9.79 -20.30
CA GLN A 431 -19.49 10.74 -21.14
C GLN A 431 -20.27 11.08 -22.41
N LYS A 432 -20.22 12.35 -22.82
CA LYS A 432 -20.89 12.82 -24.05
C LYS A 432 -19.91 12.79 -25.22
N VAL A 433 -20.35 12.22 -26.34
CA VAL A 433 -19.69 12.33 -27.66
C VAL A 433 -20.47 13.30 -28.55
N GLY A 434 -19.77 14.24 -29.18
CA GLY A 434 -20.32 15.25 -30.09
C GLY A 434 -19.75 16.66 -29.86
N GLY A 435 -18.99 17.17 -30.84
CA GLY A 435 -18.30 18.47 -30.79
C GLY A 435 -16.87 18.39 -31.34
N GLY A 436 -16.11 19.50 -31.35
CA GLY A 436 -14.78 19.62 -31.98
C GLY A 436 -13.67 18.69 -31.47
N ALA A 437 -13.94 17.82 -30.50
CA ALA A 437 -13.07 16.72 -30.07
C ALA A 437 -13.90 15.55 -29.50
N SER A 438 -14.44 14.68 -30.37
CA SER A 438 -15.05 13.40 -29.95
C SER A 438 -13.99 12.54 -29.25
N GLY A 439 -14.27 12.06 -28.03
CA GLY A 439 -13.38 11.16 -27.31
C GLY A 439 -13.94 10.68 -25.99
N ALA A 440 -13.23 9.73 -25.37
CA ALA A 440 -13.58 9.15 -24.09
C ALA A 440 -12.36 9.04 -23.18
N CYS A 441 -12.59 9.16 -21.88
CA CYS A 441 -11.55 9.15 -20.85
C CYS A 441 -11.45 7.77 -20.18
N TYR A 442 -10.28 7.13 -20.29
CA TYR A 442 -10.01 5.77 -19.82
C TYR A 442 -8.99 5.77 -18.67
N PRO A 443 -9.09 4.89 -17.66
CA PRO A 443 -8.06 4.77 -16.63
C PRO A 443 -6.77 4.17 -17.19
N LEU A 444 -5.62 4.66 -16.72
CA LEU A 444 -4.33 4.02 -16.99
C LEU A 444 -4.15 2.73 -16.18
N ASN A 445 -4.63 2.72 -14.94
CA ASN A 445 -4.69 1.50 -14.13
C ASN A 445 -6.14 1.09 -14.02
N SER A 446 -6.61 0.25 -14.94
CA SER A 446 -7.99 -0.19 -14.92
C SER A 446 -8.26 -1.14 -13.74
N PRO A 447 -9.47 -1.12 -13.16
CA PRO A 447 -9.81 -2.01 -12.07
C PRO A 447 -9.73 -3.47 -12.50
N GLY A 448 -9.45 -4.34 -11.54
CA GLY A 448 -9.74 -5.76 -11.62
C GLY A 448 -10.98 -6.10 -10.80
N PHE A 449 -11.55 -7.28 -11.07
CA PHE A 449 -12.79 -7.74 -10.43
C PHE A 449 -12.59 -9.11 -9.80
N ASP A 450 -13.30 -9.36 -8.70
CA ASP A 450 -13.32 -10.68 -8.06
C ASP A 450 -14.18 -11.63 -8.90
N PHE A 451 -13.55 -12.42 -9.76
CA PHE A 451 -14.28 -13.38 -10.60
C PHE A 451 -14.89 -14.55 -9.80
N TRP A 452 -14.45 -14.74 -8.54
CA TRP A 452 -14.91 -15.79 -7.64
C TRP A 452 -16.00 -15.34 -6.66
N ALA A 453 -16.22 -14.04 -6.51
CA ALA A 453 -17.33 -13.50 -5.73
C ALA A 453 -18.55 -13.45 -6.67
N GLY A 454 -19.49 -14.39 -6.52
CA GLY A 454 -20.57 -14.65 -7.48
C GLY A 454 -21.46 -13.45 -7.90
N GLU A 455 -21.36 -12.30 -7.22
CA GLU A 455 -22.01 -11.02 -7.53
C GLU A 455 -20.98 -9.87 -7.64
N GLY A 456 -19.90 -10.10 -8.40
CA GLY A 456 -18.85 -9.08 -8.60
C GLY A 456 -19.35 -7.84 -9.39
N ASN A 457 -18.68 -6.71 -9.22
CA ASN A 457 -18.95 -5.45 -9.94
C ASN A 457 -18.51 -5.46 -11.43
N GLY A 458 -18.02 -6.60 -11.93
CA GLY A 458 -17.49 -6.75 -13.28
C GLY A 458 -18.52 -6.41 -14.35
N ASP A 459 -19.75 -6.92 -14.24
CA ASP A 459 -20.81 -6.65 -15.23
C ASP A 459 -21.16 -5.16 -15.31
N ALA A 460 -21.29 -4.50 -14.15
CA ALA A 460 -21.57 -3.08 -14.08
C ALA A 460 -20.47 -2.26 -14.76
N ILE A 461 -19.20 -2.59 -14.52
CA ILE A 461 -18.06 -1.88 -15.11
C ILE A 461 -17.96 -2.20 -16.60
N CYS A 462 -18.02 -3.46 -17.00
CA CYS A 462 -17.93 -3.87 -18.41
C CYS A 462 -19.09 -3.35 -19.26
N SER A 463 -20.26 -3.13 -18.66
CA SER A 463 -21.39 -2.48 -19.34
C SER A 463 -21.07 -1.05 -19.79
N LEU A 464 -20.17 -0.33 -19.12
CA LEU A 464 -19.80 1.06 -19.47
C LEU A 464 -19.15 1.17 -20.86
N ALA A 465 -18.45 0.12 -21.30
CA ALA A 465 -17.85 0.05 -22.63
C ALA A 465 -18.67 -0.76 -23.64
N SER A 466 -19.70 -1.47 -23.19
CA SER A 466 -20.56 -2.27 -24.06
C SER A 466 -21.33 -1.36 -25.02
N ILE A 467 -21.34 -1.70 -26.31
CA ILE A 467 -22.02 -0.95 -27.35
C ILE A 467 -22.93 -1.88 -28.14
N SER A 468 -24.15 -1.41 -28.40
CA SER A 468 -25.06 -2.02 -29.37
C SER A 468 -25.05 -1.22 -30.66
N CYS A 469 -25.08 -1.91 -31.79
CA CYS A 469 -25.21 -1.30 -33.11
C CYS A 469 -26.46 -1.85 -33.79
N ASP A 470 -27.47 -1.00 -33.89
CA ASP A 470 -28.69 -1.32 -34.60
C ASP A 470 -28.46 -1.28 -36.11
N TYR A 471 -29.03 -2.27 -36.80
CA TYR A 471 -28.95 -2.37 -38.26
C TYR A 471 -30.32 -2.64 -38.86
N GLU A 472 -30.58 -2.04 -40.02
CA GLU A 472 -31.81 -2.24 -40.78
C GLU A 472 -31.48 -2.76 -42.17
N ILE A 473 -32.11 -3.87 -42.56
CA ILE A 473 -32.01 -4.43 -43.92
C ILE A 473 -33.37 -4.33 -44.59
N THR A 474 -33.40 -3.75 -45.78
CA THR A 474 -34.59 -3.73 -46.63
C THR A 474 -34.44 -4.72 -47.76
N LYS A 475 -35.56 -5.27 -48.24
CA LYS A 475 -35.60 -6.12 -49.44
C LYS A 475 -36.45 -5.43 -50.49
N SER A 476 -35.87 -5.14 -51.64
CA SER A 476 -36.60 -4.64 -52.81
C SER A 476 -36.70 -5.72 -53.89
N VAL A 477 -37.82 -5.72 -54.62
CA VAL A 477 -38.05 -6.68 -55.71
C VAL A 477 -37.06 -6.47 -56.86
N ALA A 478 -36.58 -5.24 -57.07
CA ALA A 478 -35.70 -4.89 -58.18
C ALA A 478 -34.20 -4.91 -57.86
N ARG A 479 -33.80 -4.67 -56.59
CA ARG A 479 -32.38 -4.52 -56.19
C ARG A 479 -31.91 -5.54 -55.15
N GLY A 480 -32.76 -6.44 -54.70
CA GLY A 480 -32.39 -7.45 -53.70
C GLY A 480 -32.35 -6.88 -52.28
N TYR A 481 -31.48 -7.42 -51.42
CA TYR A 481 -31.30 -6.95 -50.05
C TYR A 481 -30.34 -5.74 -50.02
N GLU A 482 -30.70 -4.70 -49.25
CA GLU A 482 -29.87 -3.51 -49.08
C GLU A 482 -29.73 -3.17 -47.58
N ILE A 483 -28.54 -2.74 -47.16
CA ILE A 483 -28.28 -2.24 -45.81
C ILE A 483 -28.75 -0.78 -45.76
N LYS A 484 -29.79 -0.50 -44.97
CA LYS A 484 -30.33 0.85 -44.77
C LYS A 484 -29.63 1.58 -43.62
N SER A 485 -29.19 0.86 -42.60
CA SER A 485 -28.39 1.37 -41.47
C SER A 485 -27.56 0.25 -40.84
N GLY A 486 -26.54 0.61 -40.04
CA GLY A 486 -25.70 -0.36 -39.32
C GLY A 486 -24.59 -1.01 -40.16
N SER A 487 -24.23 -0.42 -41.31
CA SER A 487 -23.13 -0.91 -42.15
C SER A 487 -21.75 -0.86 -41.47
N ALA A 488 -21.63 -0.16 -40.34
CA ALA A 488 -20.44 -0.19 -39.50
C ALA A 488 -20.24 -1.57 -38.85
N CYS A 489 -21.30 -2.17 -38.31
CA CYS A 489 -21.22 -3.39 -37.51
C CYS A 489 -21.67 -4.67 -38.22
N ILE A 490 -22.31 -4.57 -39.39
CA ILE A 490 -22.75 -5.70 -40.21
C ILE A 490 -22.15 -5.64 -41.60
N SER A 491 -21.69 -6.79 -42.10
CA SER A 491 -21.20 -7.00 -43.45
C SER A 491 -22.17 -7.88 -44.24
N GLY A 492 -22.45 -7.54 -45.50
CA GLY A 492 -23.34 -8.29 -46.39
C GLY A 492 -24.82 -8.03 -46.12
N ALA A 493 -25.56 -7.62 -47.17
CA ALA A 493 -27.01 -7.43 -47.06
C ALA A 493 -27.76 -8.77 -47.14
N ASP A 494 -27.23 -9.70 -47.96
CA ASP A 494 -27.83 -10.99 -48.24
C ASP A 494 -27.83 -11.92 -47.02
N PRO A 495 -28.93 -12.63 -46.74
CA PRO A 495 -29.01 -13.55 -45.61
C PRO A 495 -27.92 -14.61 -45.57
N GLY A 496 -27.36 -15.04 -46.71
CA GLY A 496 -26.27 -16.03 -46.77
C GLY A 496 -24.91 -15.49 -46.36
N GLU A 497 -24.70 -14.19 -46.50
CA GLU A 497 -23.39 -13.52 -46.32
C GLU A 497 -23.39 -12.56 -45.12
N ARG A 498 -24.58 -12.26 -44.56
CA ARG A 498 -24.79 -11.33 -43.44
C ARG A 498 -24.09 -11.80 -42.17
N THR A 499 -23.00 -11.14 -41.83
CA THR A 499 -22.14 -11.46 -40.68
C THR A 499 -21.78 -10.20 -39.89
N ILE A 500 -21.26 -10.40 -38.68
CA ILE A 500 -20.69 -9.31 -37.86
C ILE A 500 -19.46 -8.76 -38.59
N ASN A 501 -19.34 -7.43 -38.70
CA ASN A 501 -18.12 -6.80 -39.21
C ASN A 501 -16.99 -6.98 -38.18
N PRO A 502 -15.93 -7.75 -38.50
CA PRO A 502 -14.87 -8.04 -37.55
C PRO A 502 -14.02 -6.82 -37.21
N ILE A 503 -13.90 -5.84 -38.11
CA ILE A 503 -13.12 -4.61 -37.86
C ILE A 503 -13.77 -3.82 -36.74
N TRP A 504 -15.07 -3.56 -36.87
CA TRP A 504 -15.86 -2.86 -35.86
C TRP A 504 -15.90 -3.62 -34.54
N ALA A 505 -16.13 -4.93 -34.58
CA ALA A 505 -16.18 -5.74 -33.36
C ALA A 505 -14.83 -5.78 -32.61
N ASN A 506 -13.71 -5.84 -33.33
CA ASN A 506 -12.38 -5.76 -32.72
C ASN A 506 -12.10 -4.38 -32.11
N GLU A 507 -12.54 -3.30 -32.77
CA GLU A 507 -12.45 -1.95 -32.21
C GLU A 507 -13.25 -1.82 -30.90
N MET A 508 -14.48 -2.35 -30.88
CA MET A 508 -15.31 -2.34 -29.67
C MET A 508 -14.74 -3.24 -28.57
N ASN A 509 -14.14 -4.37 -28.93
CA ASN A 509 -13.44 -5.22 -27.98
C ASN A 509 -12.24 -4.50 -27.34
N ASN A 510 -11.44 -3.76 -28.13
CA ASN A 510 -10.32 -2.96 -27.62
C ASN A 510 -10.79 -1.94 -26.57
N ARG A 511 -11.96 -1.33 -26.77
CA ARG A 511 -12.59 -0.45 -25.77
C ARG A 511 -12.94 -1.22 -24.49
N CYS A 512 -13.56 -2.39 -24.61
CA CYS A 512 -13.92 -3.23 -23.46
C CYS A 512 -12.68 -3.63 -22.65
N ILE A 513 -11.65 -4.16 -23.30
CA ILE A 513 -10.42 -4.62 -22.61
C ILE A 513 -9.61 -3.46 -22.00
N THR A 514 -9.90 -2.20 -22.33
CA THR A 514 -9.21 -1.04 -21.74
C THR A 514 -9.79 -0.64 -20.38
N ILE A 515 -11.07 -0.93 -20.09
CA ILE A 515 -11.77 -0.42 -18.90
C ILE A 515 -11.72 -1.33 -17.67
N GLY A 516 -11.08 -2.49 -17.75
CA GLY A 516 -10.90 -3.40 -16.61
C GLY A 516 -10.55 -4.80 -17.06
N ASP A 517 -10.95 -5.81 -16.29
CA ASP A 517 -10.82 -7.23 -16.65
C ASP A 517 -11.88 -7.72 -17.66
N CYS A 518 -12.47 -6.78 -18.41
CA CYS A 518 -13.50 -7.03 -19.40
C CYS A 518 -12.96 -7.64 -20.69
N GLY A 519 -13.83 -8.33 -21.41
CA GLY A 519 -13.54 -8.91 -22.71
C GLY A 519 -12.52 -10.06 -22.66
N PRO A 520 -12.21 -10.68 -23.81
CA PRO A 520 -11.27 -11.79 -23.86
C PRO A 520 -9.83 -11.32 -23.65
N LYS A 521 -9.30 -11.58 -22.46
CA LYS A 521 -7.91 -11.34 -22.07
C LYS A 521 -7.22 -12.61 -21.58
N LEU A 522 -5.90 -12.57 -21.57
CA LEU A 522 -5.11 -13.49 -20.76
C LEU A 522 -5.00 -12.94 -19.34
N ASN A 523 -5.12 -13.79 -18.33
CA ASN A 523 -4.80 -13.42 -16.96
C ASN A 523 -3.28 -13.24 -16.76
N TYR A 524 -2.86 -12.80 -15.56
CA TYR A 524 -1.45 -12.61 -15.23
C TYR A 524 -0.59 -13.89 -15.34
N LEU A 525 -1.21 -15.07 -15.37
CA LEU A 525 -0.59 -16.39 -15.60
C LEU A 525 -0.61 -16.83 -17.08
N LYS A 526 -0.98 -15.93 -17.99
CA LYS A 526 -1.10 -16.15 -19.45
C LYS A 526 -2.18 -17.18 -19.84
N GLN A 527 -3.19 -17.38 -19.01
CA GLN A 527 -4.32 -18.26 -19.31
C GLN A 527 -5.50 -17.46 -19.86
N PRO A 528 -6.16 -17.91 -20.95
CA PRO A 528 -7.38 -17.29 -21.44
C PRO A 528 -8.56 -17.60 -20.52
N GLY A 529 -9.52 -16.67 -20.42
CA GLY A 529 -10.82 -16.94 -19.81
C GLY A 529 -11.68 -17.90 -20.64
N ASP A 530 -12.66 -18.55 -20.02
CA ASP A 530 -13.53 -19.54 -20.68
C ASP A 530 -14.40 -18.93 -21.80
N LEU A 531 -14.87 -17.70 -21.60
CA LEU A 531 -15.66 -16.96 -22.56
C LEU A 531 -14.75 -16.11 -23.46
N GLN A 532 -14.67 -16.51 -24.74
CA GLN A 532 -13.82 -15.89 -25.76
C GLN A 532 -14.67 -15.21 -26.86
N ILE A 533 -15.85 -14.71 -26.50
CA ILE A 533 -16.78 -14.03 -27.42
C ILE A 533 -16.52 -12.53 -27.34
N ILE A 534 -16.36 -11.88 -28.50
CA ILE A 534 -16.17 -10.42 -28.60
C ILE A 534 -17.40 -9.68 -29.11
N ALA A 535 -18.30 -10.37 -29.84
CA ALA A 535 -19.56 -9.80 -30.29
C ALA A 535 -20.60 -10.88 -30.52
N GLU A 536 -21.86 -10.53 -30.24
CA GLU A 536 -23.04 -11.33 -30.50
C GLU A 536 -24.00 -10.54 -31.39
N LYS A 537 -24.55 -11.19 -32.42
CA LYS A 537 -25.62 -10.63 -33.22
C LYS A 537 -26.97 -11.07 -32.66
N LEU A 538 -27.77 -10.12 -32.20
CA LEU A 538 -29.16 -10.37 -31.82
C LEU A 538 -30.10 -10.15 -33.01
N LEU A 539 -31.07 -11.05 -33.18
CA LEU A 539 -32.15 -10.90 -34.16
C LEU A 539 -33.37 -10.26 -33.48
N SER A 540 -34.24 -9.63 -34.27
CA SER A 540 -35.54 -9.12 -33.78
C SER A 540 -36.24 -10.22 -32.95
N GLY A 541 -36.89 -9.91 -31.83
CA GLY A 541 -37.51 -10.94 -30.97
C GLY A 541 -36.56 -11.70 -30.03
N GLY A 542 -35.30 -11.26 -29.87
CA GLY A 542 -34.40 -11.70 -28.79
C GLY A 542 -33.65 -13.01 -29.06
N ALA A 543 -33.71 -13.54 -30.29
CA ALA A 543 -32.98 -14.74 -30.66
C ALA A 543 -31.49 -14.41 -30.90
N SER A 544 -30.60 -15.17 -30.27
CA SER A 544 -29.16 -15.12 -30.55
C SER A 544 -28.85 -15.65 -31.95
N GLY A 545 -28.07 -14.88 -32.71
CA GLY A 545 -27.60 -15.22 -34.04
C GLY A 545 -26.14 -15.66 -34.03
N ASP A 546 -25.33 -15.03 -34.88
CA ASP A 546 -23.92 -15.37 -35.02
C ASP A 546 -23.10 -14.77 -33.87
N TYR A 547 -22.03 -15.45 -33.47
CA TYR A 547 -21.05 -14.95 -32.50
C TYR A 547 -19.70 -14.82 -33.16
N LEU A 548 -18.99 -13.74 -32.87
CA LEU A 548 -17.59 -13.57 -33.23
C LEU A 548 -16.71 -13.88 -32.01
N LYS A 549 -15.77 -14.81 -32.18
CA LYS A 549 -14.77 -15.13 -31.16
C LYS A 549 -13.51 -14.28 -31.29
N SER A 550 -12.75 -14.18 -30.21
CA SER A 550 -11.46 -13.46 -30.14
C SER A 550 -10.42 -13.96 -31.15
N ASN A 551 -10.50 -15.22 -31.58
CA ASN A 551 -9.66 -15.78 -32.64
C ASN A 551 -10.14 -15.46 -34.08
N GLY A 552 -11.13 -14.58 -34.23
CA GLY A 552 -11.72 -14.19 -35.51
C GLY A 552 -12.70 -15.21 -36.09
N LYS A 553 -12.90 -16.37 -35.45
CA LYS A 553 -13.87 -17.37 -35.90
C LYS A 553 -15.29 -16.86 -35.67
N ILE A 554 -16.05 -16.75 -36.75
CA ILE A 554 -17.49 -16.52 -36.69
C ILE A 554 -18.17 -17.89 -36.53
N ILE A 555 -18.92 -18.05 -35.46
CA ILE A 555 -19.82 -19.18 -35.25
C ILE A 555 -21.19 -18.75 -35.71
N GLN A 556 -21.61 -19.28 -36.86
CA GLN A 556 -22.96 -19.06 -37.35
C GLN A 556 -23.91 -20.02 -36.64
N THR A 557 -25.01 -19.49 -36.10
CA THR A 557 -26.16 -20.32 -35.76
C THR A 557 -26.64 -21.04 -37.01
N THR A 558 -26.75 -22.36 -36.97
CA THR A 558 -27.18 -23.19 -38.09
C THR A 558 -28.58 -22.75 -38.53
N LYS A 559 -28.68 -22.02 -39.65
CA LYS A 559 -29.96 -21.62 -40.26
C LYS A 559 -30.76 -22.80 -40.83
N SER A 560 -30.31 -24.04 -40.61
CA SER A 560 -30.66 -25.21 -41.42
C SER A 560 -32.07 -25.78 -41.20
N VAL A 561 -32.96 -25.11 -40.45
CA VAL A 561 -34.35 -25.59 -40.31
C VAL A 561 -35.41 -24.50 -40.53
N PHE A 562 -35.03 -23.22 -40.63
CA PHE A 562 -36.01 -22.14 -40.73
C PHE A 562 -35.76 -21.26 -41.93
N THR A 563 -36.54 -21.52 -42.98
CA THR A 563 -36.49 -20.79 -44.24
C THR A 563 -37.21 -19.44 -44.16
N THR A 564 -37.99 -19.18 -43.11
CA THR A 564 -38.61 -17.87 -42.85
C THR A 564 -38.70 -17.52 -41.35
N TRP A 565 -38.74 -16.22 -41.04
CA TRP A 565 -38.93 -15.67 -39.69
C TRP A 565 -40.26 -16.09 -39.04
N LYS A 566 -41.28 -16.38 -39.86
CA LYS A 566 -42.57 -16.91 -39.41
C LYS A 566 -42.47 -18.34 -38.86
N ASP A 567 -41.57 -19.16 -39.40
CA ASP A 567 -41.41 -20.56 -38.96
C ASP A 567 -40.70 -20.67 -37.59
N TYR A 568 -39.87 -19.67 -37.25
CA TYR A 568 -39.19 -19.58 -35.95
C TYR A 568 -40.18 -19.21 -34.82
N ILE A 569 -41.02 -18.19 -35.03
CA ILE A 569 -41.99 -17.73 -34.00
C ILE A 569 -43.16 -18.71 -33.80
N ALA A 570 -43.58 -19.44 -34.85
CA ALA A 570 -44.74 -20.32 -34.78
C ALA A 570 -44.50 -21.64 -34.01
N ARG A 571 -43.27 -21.93 -33.57
CA ARG A 571 -42.91 -23.17 -32.87
C ARG A 571 -42.20 -22.95 -31.52
N GLY A 572 -42.13 -21.69 -31.06
CA GLY A 572 -41.70 -21.32 -29.70
C GLY A 572 -42.88 -21.14 -28.77
#